data_AF-B0CTT4-F1
#
_entry.id   AF-B0CTT4-F1
#
_cell.length_a   1.000
_cell.length_b   1.000
_cell.length_c   1.000
_cell.angle_alpha   90.00
_cell.angle_beta   90.00
_cell.angle_gamma   90.00
#
_symmetry.space_group_name_H-M   'P 1'
#
loop_
_entity.id
_entity.type
_entity.pdbx_description
1 polymer ?
#
loop_
_entity_poly.entity_id
_entity_poly.type
_entity_poly.pdbx_seq_one_letter_code
_entity_poly.pdbx_strand_id
1 'polypeptide(L)' 'MHDTTSLQTLLLSCIQDKVEECFRYCPCLWQIRVVQALLKNDNDIVSILATGSGKSLTFWMPLLFSAWKSGFLVFQPFF' A
#
# COMPACT_ATOMS: atom_id res chain seq x y z
N MET A 1 16.57 19.83 -7.58
CA MET A 1 15.21 19.25 -7.70
C MET A 1 15.23 18.02 -8.62
N HIS A 2 16.06 16.99 -8.33
CA HIS A 2 16.08 15.75 -9.11
C HIS A 2 16.06 14.47 -8.25
N ASP A 3 16.31 14.55 -6.93
CA ASP A 3 16.45 13.36 -6.08
C ASP A 3 15.13 12.73 -5.60
N THR A 4 14.07 13.54 -5.42
CA THR A 4 12.80 13.05 -4.87
C THR A 4 12.08 12.11 -5.83
N THR A 5 12.17 12.34 -7.14
CA THR A 5 11.54 11.51 -8.17
C THR A 5 12.22 10.16 -8.30
N SER A 6 13.56 10.11 -8.13
CA SER A 6 14.33 8.86 -8.16
C SER A 6 13.98 7.97 -6.96
N LEU A 7 13.95 8.52 -5.75
CA LEU A 7 13.58 7.78 -4.54
C LEU A 7 12.13 7.30 -4.58
N GLN A 8 11.21 8.11 -5.10
CA GLN A 8 9.81 7.68 -5.28
C GLN A 8 9.67 6.55 -6.30
N THR A 9 10.43 6.59 -7.39
CA THR A 9 10.40 5.54 -8.42
C THR A 9 10.98 4.22 -7.90
N LEU A 10 12.07 4.27 -7.15
CA LEU A 10 12.70 3.10 -6.54
C LEU A 10 11.81 2.46 -5.47
N LEU A 11 11.10 3.28 -4.67
CA LEU A 11 10.10 2.78 -3.72
C LEU A 11 8.93 2.09 -4.44
N LEU A 12 8.51 2.60 -5.60
CA LEU A 12 7.40 2.06 -6.38
C LEU A 12 7.71 0.66 -6.91
N SER A 13 8.90 0.46 -7.49
CA SER A 13 9.35 -0.86 -7.95
C SER A 13 9.54 -1.83 -6.78
N CYS A 14 10.13 -1.37 -5.67
CA CYS A 14 10.29 -2.22 -4.48
C CYS A 14 8.93 -2.69 -3.91
N ILE A 15 7.90 -1.83 -3.94
CA ILE A 15 6.56 -2.21 -3.49
C ILE A 15 5.97 -3.27 -4.44
N GLN A 16 6.07 -3.04 -5.76
CA GLN A 16 5.58 -3.98 -6.76
C GLN A 16 6.24 -5.35 -6.64
N ASP A 17 7.57 -5.40 -6.59
CA ASP A 17 8.33 -6.64 -6.53
C ASP A 17 7.94 -7.47 -5.31
N LYS A 18 7.80 -6.85 -4.13
CA LYS A 18 7.41 -7.57 -2.91
C LYS A 18 5.96 -8.00 -2.90
N VAL A 19 5.05 -7.20 -3.43
CA VAL A 19 3.64 -7.60 -3.54
C VAL A 19 3.50 -8.75 -4.54
N GLU A 20 4.24 -8.73 -5.65
CA GLU A 20 4.23 -9.82 -6.62
C GLU A 20 4.86 -11.09 -6.06
N GLU A 21 5.94 -10.99 -5.28
CA GLU A 21 6.58 -12.13 -4.62
C GLU A 21 5.64 -12.80 -3.59
N CYS A 22 4.97 -12.01 -2.75
CA CYS A 22 4.16 -12.54 -1.65
C CYS A 22 2.72 -12.89 -2.05
N PHE A 23 2.08 -12.05 -2.85
CA PHE A 23 0.67 -12.19 -3.22
C PHE A 23 0.47 -12.73 -4.64
N ARG A 24 1.55 -12.90 -5.44
CA ARG A 24 1.48 -13.30 -6.85
C ARG A 24 0.53 -12.41 -7.66
N TYR A 25 0.47 -11.13 -7.28
CA TYR A 25 -0.42 -10.14 -7.86
C TYR A 25 0.35 -8.87 -8.19
N CYS A 26 0.11 -8.31 -9.38
CA CYS A 26 0.69 -7.03 -9.77
C CYS A 26 -0.24 -5.89 -9.32
N PRO A 27 0.14 -5.08 -8.32
CA PRO A 27 -0.70 -4.01 -7.82
C PRO A 27 -0.81 -2.86 -8.83
N CYS A 28 -2.00 -2.28 -8.93
CA CYS A 28 -2.21 -1.13 -9.82
C CYS A 28 -1.69 0.17 -9.19
N LEU A 29 -1.48 1.20 -10.02
CA LEU A 29 -0.81 2.44 -9.61
C LEU A 29 -1.43 3.12 -8.38
N TRP A 30 -2.77 3.15 -8.29
CA TRP A 30 -3.43 3.78 -7.15
C TRP A 30 -3.25 2.97 -5.85
N GLN A 31 -3.21 1.64 -5.92
CA GLN A 31 -2.95 0.79 -4.75
C GLN A 31 -1.56 1.07 -4.20
N ILE A 32 -0.56 1.17 -5.09
CA ILE A 32 0.82 1.46 -4.70
C ILE A 32 0.93 2.86 -4.07
N ARG A 33 0.22 3.85 -4.61
CA ARG A 33 0.19 5.21 -4.03
C ARG A 33 -0.43 5.24 -2.63
N VAL A 34 -1.50 4.48 -2.40
CA VAL A 34 -2.11 4.34 -1.06
C VAL A 34 -1.13 3.68 -0.11
N VAL A 35 -0.48 2.59 -0.51
CA VAL A 35 0.53 1.89 0.30
C VAL A 35 1.72 2.79 0.61
N GLN A 36 2.20 3.55 -0.37
CA GLN A 36 3.30 4.49 -0.16
C GLN A 36 2.92 5.58 0.85
N ALA A 37 1.71 6.11 0.77
CA ALA A 37 1.22 7.09 1.73
C ALA A 37 1.09 6.47 3.14
N LEU A 38 0.61 5.22 3.24
CA LEU A 38 0.52 4.47 4.51
C LEU A 38 1.90 4.22 5.12
N LEU A 39 2.88 3.80 4.32
CA LEU A 39 4.26 3.56 4.77
C LEU A 39 4.97 4.84 5.18
N LYS A 40 4.62 5.98 4.58
CA LYS A 40 5.15 7.28 4.99
C LYS A 40 4.68 7.68 6.39
N ASN A 41 3.52 7.17 6.84
CA ASN A 41 2.91 7.42 8.15
C ASN A 41 2.76 8.91 8.52
N ASP A 42 2.67 9.77 7.50
CA ASP A 42 2.62 11.23 7.66
C ASP A 42 1.19 11.77 7.60
N ASN A 43 0.21 10.99 7.10
CA ASN A 43 -1.14 11.48 6.82
C ASN A 43 -2.21 10.41 7.12
N ASP A 44 -3.38 10.86 7.52
CA ASP A 44 -4.60 10.06 7.51
C ASP A 44 -5.09 9.88 6.06
N ILE A 45 -5.35 8.63 5.66
CA ILE A 45 -5.68 8.29 4.27
C ILE A 45 -7.11 7.78 4.17
N VAL A 46 -7.90 8.42 3.32
CA VAL A 46 -9.26 7.98 2.95
C VAL A 46 -9.25 7.51 1.50
N SER A 47 -9.59 6.23 1.28
CA SER A 47 -9.67 5.63 -0.07
C SER A 47 -11.11 5.29 -0.43
N ILE A 48 -11.70 5.98 -1.40
CA ILE A 48 -13.10 5.84 -1.84
C ILE A 48 -13.15 5.15 -3.21
N LEU A 49 -13.68 3.92 -3.26
CA LEU A 49 -13.75 3.12 -4.49
C LEU A 49 -14.99 2.20 -4.41
N ALA A 50 -15.42 1.58 -5.52
CA ALA A 50 -16.55 0.62 -5.55
C ALA A 50 -16.19 -0.78 -5.00
N THR A 51 -17.12 -1.50 -4.36
CA THR A 51 -16.85 -2.86 -3.83
C THR A 51 -16.26 -3.76 -4.92
N GLY A 52 -15.28 -4.61 -4.56
CA GLY A 52 -14.57 -5.46 -5.51
C GLY A 52 -13.36 -4.80 -6.20
N SER A 53 -13.14 -3.49 -6.09
CA SER A 53 -11.95 -2.83 -6.67
C SER A 53 -10.61 -3.18 -5.99
N GLY A 54 -10.57 -4.07 -5.00
CA GLY A 54 -9.32 -4.49 -4.37
C GLY A 54 -8.73 -3.52 -3.35
N LYS A 55 -9.54 -2.70 -2.67
CA LYS A 55 -9.08 -1.85 -1.52
C LYS A 55 -8.67 -2.67 -0.32
N SER A 56 -9.23 -3.86 -0.14
CA SER A 56 -8.78 -4.74 0.94
C SER A 56 -7.30 -5.05 0.79
N LEU A 57 -6.81 -5.23 -0.45
CA LEU A 57 -5.40 -5.51 -0.71
C LEU A 57 -4.47 -4.37 -0.28
N THR A 58 -4.89 -3.10 -0.38
CA THR A 58 -4.06 -1.95 0.06
C THR A 58 -3.81 -1.90 1.55
N PHE A 59 -4.62 -2.61 2.36
CA PHE A 59 -4.40 -2.76 3.79
C PHE A 59 -3.41 -3.87 4.13
N TRP A 60 -3.29 -4.91 3.29
CA TRP A 60 -2.38 -6.04 3.51
C TRP A 60 -0.97 -5.77 3.00
N MET A 61 -0.83 -5.07 1.87
CA MET A 61 0.49 -4.78 1.27
C MET A 61 1.48 -4.07 2.22
N PRO A 62 1.10 -3.05 3.02
CA PRO A 62 2.03 -2.37 3.91
C PRO A 62 2.64 -3.28 4.98
N LEU A 63 1.93 -4.35 5.37
CA LEU A 63 2.41 -5.32 6.36
C LEU A 63 3.67 -6.06 5.90
N LEU A 64 3.92 -6.14 4.59
CA LEU A 64 5.13 -6.76 4.04
C LEU A 64 6.40 -5.95 4.31
N PHE A 65 6.27 -4.65 4.51
CA PHE A 65 7.42 -3.73 4.61
C PHE A 65 7.73 -3.34 6.05
N SER A 66 7.02 -3.91 7.02
CA SER A 66 7.11 -3.42 8.39
C SER A 66 6.99 -4.50 9.44
N ALA A 67 8.06 -4.64 10.22
CA ALA A 67 8.01 -5.16 11.59
C ALA A 67 7.34 -4.09 12.48
N TRP A 68 6.03 -3.89 12.34
CA TRP A 68 5.33 -2.79 13.01
C TRP A 68 5.14 -3.03 14.52
N LYS A 69 5.43 -1.99 15.30
CA LYS A 69 5.22 -1.92 16.76
C LYS A 69 3.81 -1.48 17.17
N SER A 70 2.94 -1.18 16.21
CA SER A 70 1.58 -0.65 16.44
C SER A 70 0.56 -1.52 15.73
N GLY A 71 -0.53 -1.88 16.43
CA GLY A 71 -1.54 -2.82 15.94
C GLY A 71 -2.34 -2.30 14.75
N PHE A 72 -2.71 -3.22 13.86
CA PHE A 72 -3.56 -2.95 12.70
C PHE A 72 -4.96 -3.48 12.96
N LEU A 73 -5.97 -2.61 12.93
CA LEU A 73 -7.37 -2.97 13.18
C LEU A 73 -8.20 -2.70 11.94
N VAL A 74 -8.65 -3.77 11.28
CA VAL A 74 -9.58 -3.68 10.15
C VAL A 74 -10.98 -3.88 10.68
N PHE A 75 -11.80 -2.83 10.59
CA PHE A 75 -13.24 -2.97 10.76
C PHE A 75 -13.87 -3.23 9.40
N GLN A 76 -14.23 -4.49 9.14
CA GLN A 76 -14.99 -4.85 7.95
C GLN A 76 -16.41 -5.28 8.38
N PRO A 77 -17.44 -4.44 8.15
CA PRO A 77 -18.81 -4.87 8.37
C PRO A 77 -19.14 -5.99 7.37
N PHE A 78 -19.68 -7.10 7.87
CA PHE A 78 -20.30 -8.12 7.02
C PHE A 78 -21.62 -7.55 6.49
N PHE A 79 -21.74 -7.45 5.17
CA PHE A 79 -23.02 -7.18 4.50
C PHE A 79 -23.78 -8.49 4.29
#